data_AF-A0AAX4L0N0-F1
#
_entry.id   AF-A0AAX4L0N0-F1
#
_cell.length_a   1.000
_cell.length_b   1.000
_cell.length_c   1.000
_cell.angle_alpha   90.00
_cell.angle_beta   90.00
_cell.angle_gamma   90.00
#
_symmetry.space_group_name_H-M   'P 1'
#
loop_
_entity.id
_entity.type
_entity.pdbx_description
1 polymer ?
#
loop_
_entity_poly.entity_id
_entity_poly.type
_entity_poly.pdbx_seq_one_letter_code
_entity_poly.pdbx_strand_id
1 'polypeptide(L)'
;MSDDKELLLKVLEKVDKFYVYLAGISGNEILLVTTLSVPNEIEVNGQRFKIVSYLPEDYLNQVVEREEEIFRRYKVYYFVKAYMRKILDTLASAEAERMSINFDNLT
;
A
#
# COMPACT_ATOMS: atom_id res chain seq x y z
N MET A 1 -16.70 7.22 -8.10
CA MET A 1 -16.14 6.66 -6.84
C MET A 1 -16.20 5.14 -6.79
N SER A 2 -17.12 4.48 -7.53
CA SER A 2 -17.26 3.00 -7.58
C SER A 2 -16.20 2.32 -8.46
N ASP A 3 -15.74 3.01 -9.50
CA ASP A 3 -14.97 2.38 -10.59
C ASP A 3 -13.58 1.94 -10.15
N ASP A 4 -12.84 2.79 -9.42
CA ASP A 4 -11.49 2.46 -8.89
C ASP A 4 -11.50 1.19 -8.02
N LYS A 5 -12.52 1.06 -7.16
CA LYS A 5 -12.69 -0.11 -6.29
C LYS A 5 -13.01 -1.36 -7.11
N GLU A 6 -13.93 -1.25 -8.07
CA GLU A 6 -14.30 -2.38 -8.92
C GLU A 6 -13.14 -2.84 -9.80
N LEU A 7 -12.38 -1.90 -10.37
CA LEU A 7 -11.17 -2.16 -11.13
C LEU A 7 -10.12 -2.87 -10.28
N LEU A 8 -9.83 -2.38 -9.06
CA LEU A 8 -8.90 -3.05 -8.17
C LEU A 8 -9.34 -4.48 -7.83
N LEU A 9 -10.64 -4.68 -7.56
CA LEU A 9 -11.17 -6.03 -7.26
C LEU A 9 -11.00 -6.97 -8.47
N LYS A 10 -11.26 -6.49 -9.70
CA LYS A 10 -11.00 -7.27 -10.92
C LYS A 10 -9.51 -7.56 -11.13
N VAL A 11 -8.62 -6.63 -10.78
CA VAL A 11 -7.17 -6.90 -10.77
C VAL A 11 -6.86 -8.00 -9.76
N LEU A 12 -7.44 -7.93 -8.55
CA LEU A 12 -7.26 -8.93 -7.49
C LEU A 12 -7.89 -10.30 -7.81
N GLU A 13 -8.75 -10.42 -8.81
CA GLU A 13 -9.22 -11.73 -9.32
C GLU A 13 -8.19 -12.38 -10.25
N LYS A 14 -7.29 -11.59 -10.86
CA LYS A 14 -6.21 -12.07 -11.73
C LYS A 14 -4.94 -12.45 -10.97
N VAL A 15 -4.83 -12.03 -9.71
CA VAL A 15 -3.79 -12.46 -8.77
C VAL A 15 -4.43 -13.27 -7.65
N ASP A 16 -3.67 -14.14 -6.99
CA ASP A 16 -4.23 -14.89 -5.86
C ASP A 16 -4.39 -13.96 -4.63
N LYS A 17 -5.62 -13.43 -4.46
CA LYS A 17 -5.98 -12.47 -3.41
C LYS A 17 -5.67 -12.96 -1.99
N PHE A 18 -5.54 -14.27 -1.74
CA PHE A 18 -5.27 -14.80 -0.41
C PHE A 18 -3.86 -14.49 0.09
N TYR A 19 -2.94 -14.19 -0.84
CA TYR A 19 -1.56 -13.82 -0.52
C TYR A 19 -1.32 -12.30 -0.54
N VAL A 20 -2.37 -11.52 -0.77
CA VAL A 20 -2.32 -10.05 -0.77
C VAL A 20 -2.63 -9.55 0.64
N TYR A 21 -1.76 -8.66 1.13
CA TYR A 21 -1.87 -8.06 2.46
C TYR A 21 -2.49 -6.67 2.40
N LEU A 22 -2.23 -5.93 1.33
CA LEU A 22 -2.75 -4.60 1.06
C LEU A 22 -2.76 -4.36 -0.44
N ALA A 23 -3.82 -3.74 -0.95
CA ALA A 23 -3.88 -3.28 -2.32
C ALA A 23 -4.56 -1.92 -2.45
N GLY A 24 -4.00 -1.09 -3.32
CA GLY A 24 -4.51 0.24 -3.60
C GLY A 24 -4.32 0.64 -5.05
N ILE A 25 -4.98 1.71 -5.45
CA ILE A 25 -4.97 2.22 -6.82
C ILE A 25 -4.67 3.72 -6.84
N SER A 26 -3.88 4.15 -7.81
CA SER A 26 -3.54 5.55 -8.07
C SER A 26 -3.39 5.76 -9.58
N GLY A 27 -4.46 6.26 -10.23
CA GLY A 27 -4.49 6.36 -11.70
C GLY A 27 -4.34 4.99 -12.36
N ASN A 28 -3.29 4.83 -13.16
CA ASN A 28 -2.95 3.56 -13.84
C ASN A 28 -1.92 2.71 -13.06
N GLU A 29 -1.62 3.05 -11.81
CA GLU A 29 -0.74 2.26 -10.95
C GLU A 29 -1.55 1.52 -9.88
N ILE A 30 -1.21 0.25 -9.67
CA ILE A 30 -1.79 -0.60 -8.63
C ILE A 30 -0.67 -0.97 -7.66
N LEU A 31 -0.88 -0.62 -6.40
CA LEU A 31 -0.05 -1.07 -5.30
C LEU A 31 -0.50 -2.48 -4.88
N LEU A 32 0.42 -3.43 -4.82
CA LEU A 32 0.19 -4.77 -4.27
C LEU A 32 1.25 -5.11 -3.24
N VAL A 33 0.84 -5.27 -1.99
CA VAL A 33 1.69 -5.86 -0.96
C VAL A 33 1.38 -7.35 -0.89
N THR A 34 2.31 -8.20 -1.31
CA THR A 34 2.08 -9.64 -1.49
C THR A 34 3.38 -10.43 -1.34
N THR A 35 3.26 -11.71 -1.00
CA THR A 35 4.39 -12.65 -0.97
C THR A 35 4.61 -13.36 -2.31
N LEU A 36 3.67 -13.22 -3.24
CA LEU A 36 3.76 -13.84 -4.55
C LEU A 36 4.51 -12.97 -5.55
N SER A 37 5.22 -13.63 -6.46
CA SER A 37 5.69 -12.98 -7.68
C SER A 37 4.49 -12.61 -8.54
N VAL A 38 4.35 -11.32 -8.85
CA VAL A 38 3.26 -10.79 -9.68
C VAL A 38 3.84 -10.13 -10.94
N PRO A 39 3.11 -10.12 -12.06
CA PRO A 39 3.58 -9.42 -13.26
C PRO A 39 3.65 -7.91 -13.02
N ASN A 40 4.56 -7.24 -13.72
CA ASN A 40 4.74 -5.79 -13.64
C ASN A 40 3.57 -5.00 -14.26
N GLU A 41 2.72 -5.65 -15.05
CA GLU A 41 1.55 -5.06 -15.68
C GLU A 41 0.37 -6.04 -15.69
N ILE A 42 -0.85 -5.52 -15.53
CA ILE A 42 -2.10 -6.29 -15.63
C ILE A 42 -3.09 -5.48 -16.47
N GLU A 43 -3.74 -6.15 -17.43
CA GLU A 43 -4.81 -5.55 -18.24
C GLU A 43 -6.20 -5.98 -17.74
N VAL A 44 -7.08 -5.01 -17.48
CA VAL A 44 -8.47 -5.22 -17.07
C VAL A 44 -9.37 -4.27 -17.87
N ASN A 45 -10.42 -4.80 -18.50
CA ASN A 45 -11.38 -4.03 -19.31
C ASN A 45 -10.73 -3.16 -20.41
N GLY A 46 -9.63 -3.62 -21.01
CA GLY A 46 -8.87 -2.88 -22.02
C GLY A 46 -7.97 -1.77 -21.47
N GLN A 47 -7.91 -1.58 -20.15
CA GLN A 47 -7.00 -0.65 -19.48
C GLN A 47 -5.82 -1.42 -18.88
N ARG A 48 -4.59 -0.97 -19.19
CA ARG A 48 -3.38 -1.51 -18.59
C ARG A 48 -3.00 -0.76 -17.33
N PHE A 49 -2.73 -1.53 -16.29
CA PHE A 49 -2.26 -1.05 -15.01
C PHE A 49 -0.84 -1.53 -14.78
N LYS A 50 0.03 -0.60 -14.38
CA LYS A 50 1.37 -0.93 -13.88
C LYS A 50 1.25 -1.39 -12.43
N ILE A 51 1.89 -2.51 -12.12
CA ILE A 51 1.92 -3.09 -10.78
C ILE A 51 3.18 -2.62 -10.07
N VAL A 52 3.00 -2.06 -8.88
CA VAL A 52 4.07 -1.75 -7.94
C VAL A 52 3.90 -2.72 -6.77
N SER A 53 4.80 -3.69 -6.69
CA SER A 53 4.72 -4.75 -5.69
C SER A 53 5.78 -4.63 -4.60
N TYR A 54 5.39 -4.91 -3.36
CA TYR A 54 6.30 -5.01 -2.23
C TYR A 54 6.05 -6.30 -1.45
N LEU A 55 7.12 -6.84 -0.86
CA LEU A 55 6.97 -7.83 0.21
C LEU A 55 6.41 -7.14 1.46
N PRO A 56 5.62 -7.84 2.30
CA PRO A 56 4.99 -7.23 3.48
C PRO A 56 5.99 -6.57 4.44
N GLU A 57 7.07 -7.27 4.81
CA GLU A 57 8.05 -6.74 5.75
C GLU A 57 8.82 -5.54 5.17
N ASP A 58 9.17 -5.59 3.88
CA ASP A 58 9.85 -4.47 3.20
C ASP A 58 8.95 -3.23 3.12
N TYR A 59 7.65 -3.43 2.86
CA TYR A 59 6.69 -2.33 2.80
C TYR A 59 6.55 -1.62 4.14
N LEU A 60 6.51 -2.37 5.25
CA LEU A 60 6.46 -1.78 6.61
C LEU A 60 7.67 -0.90 6.91
N ASN A 61 8.85 -1.28 6.45
CA ASN A 61 10.05 -0.45 6.63
C ASN A 61 10.00 0.81 5.75
N GLN A 62 9.63 0.66 4.48
CA GLN A 62 9.63 1.78 3.53
C GLN A 62 8.52 2.80 3.79
N VAL A 63 7.39 2.39 4.39
CA VAL A 63 6.25 3.29 4.60
C VAL A 63 6.56 4.40 5.59
N VAL A 64 7.49 4.18 6.50
CA VAL A 64 7.93 5.18 7.49
C VAL A 64 8.70 6.31 6.83
N GLU A 65 9.58 5.97 5.88
CA GLU A 65 10.45 6.94 5.21
C GLU A 65 9.73 7.66 4.06
N ARG A 66 8.79 6.98 3.41
CA ARG A 66 8.17 7.42 2.15
C ARG A 66 6.64 7.40 2.20
N GLU A 67 6.08 7.74 3.36
CA GLU A 67 4.64 7.66 3.66
C GLU A 67 3.76 8.29 2.57
N GLU A 68 4.11 9.50 2.12
CA GLU A 68 3.36 10.23 1.09
C GLU A 68 3.39 9.50 -0.26
N GLU A 69 4.54 8.95 -0.64
CA GLU A 69 4.77 8.38 -1.95
C GLU A 69 4.18 6.98 -2.11
N ILE A 70 4.28 6.15 -1.06
CA ILE A 70 3.95 4.72 -1.17
C ILE A 70 2.65 4.33 -0.48
N PHE A 71 2.16 5.15 0.47
CA PHE A 71 0.90 4.88 1.17
C PHE A 71 -0.17 5.91 0.84
N ARG A 72 0.03 7.20 1.14
CA ARG A 72 -1.02 8.23 0.99
C ARG A 72 -1.40 8.51 -0.46
N ARG A 73 -0.46 8.33 -1.40
CA ARG A 73 -0.72 8.42 -2.85
C ARG A 73 -1.75 7.42 -3.36
N TYR A 74 -1.94 6.30 -2.67
CA TYR A 74 -2.83 5.21 -3.11
C TYR A 74 -4.15 5.22 -2.35
N LYS A 75 -5.26 5.06 -3.09
CA LYS A 75 -6.55 4.74 -2.48
C LYS A 75 -6.58 3.25 -2.19
N VAL A 76 -6.47 2.89 -0.91
CA VAL A 76 -6.52 1.49 -0.47
C VAL A 76 -7.95 1.00 -0.40
N TYR A 77 -8.28 -0.07 -1.15
CA TYR A 77 -9.61 -0.68 -1.13
C TYR A 77 -9.63 -2.13 -0.64
N TYR A 78 -8.46 -2.76 -0.52
CA TYR A 78 -8.32 -4.11 0.02
C TYR A 78 -7.15 -4.14 1.01
N PHE A 79 -7.37 -4.73 2.18
CA PHE A 79 -6.32 -4.93 3.17
C PHE A 79 -6.71 -6.01 4.17
N VAL A 80 -5.70 -6.75 4.63
CA VAL A 80 -5.82 -7.61 5.80
C VAL A 80 -5.82 -6.72 7.05
N LYS A 81 -6.88 -6.80 7.86
CA LYS A 81 -7.10 -5.94 9.03
C LYS A 81 -5.89 -5.86 9.96
N ALA A 82 -5.29 -7.00 10.29
CA ALA A 82 -4.12 -7.05 11.17
C ALA A 82 -2.89 -6.36 10.56
N TYR A 83 -2.74 -6.44 9.24
CA TYR A 83 -1.62 -5.82 8.53
C TYR A 83 -1.78 -4.29 8.43
N MET A 84 -2.99 -3.80 8.12
CA MET A 84 -3.28 -2.36 8.16
C MET A 84 -3.03 -1.76 9.54
N ARG A 85 -3.40 -2.48 10.61
CA ARG A 85 -3.08 -2.04 11.97
C ARG A 85 -1.58 -1.86 12.19
N LYS A 86 -0.76 -2.84 11.78
CA LYS A 86 0.70 -2.72 11.88
C LYS A 86 1.23 -1.48 11.15
N ILE A 87 0.75 -1.19 9.94
CA ILE A 87 1.15 0.02 9.20
C ILE A 87 0.82 1.28 10.01
N LEU A 88 -0.42 1.40 10.49
CA LEU A 88 -0.85 2.59 11.24
C LEU A 88 -0.10 2.75 12.56
N ASP A 89 0.13 1.65 13.29
CA ASP A 89 0.91 1.67 14.54
C ASP A 89 2.36 2.10 14.28
N THR A 90 2.96 1.63 13.18
CA THR A 90 4.33 1.99 12.78
C THR A 90 4.42 3.48 12.43
N LEU A 91 3.48 3.99 11.63
CA LEU A 91 3.43 5.41 11.28
C LEU A 91 3.20 6.31 12.50
N ALA A 92 2.30 5.91 13.41
CA ALA A 92 2.04 6.65 14.63
C ALA A 92 3.27 6.68 15.57
N SER A 93 3.99 5.56 15.68
CA SER A 93 5.23 5.48 16.46
C SER A 93 6.31 6.40 15.89
N ALA A 94 6.52 6.35 14.57
CA ALA A 94 7.51 7.19 13.90
C ALA A 94 7.19 8.69 14.03
N GLU A 95 5.91 9.06 13.97
CA GLU A 95 5.49 10.44 14.20
C GLU A 95 5.74 10.89 15.64
N ALA A 96 5.43 10.04 16.63
CA ALA A 96 5.70 10.33 18.03
C ALA A 96 7.20 10.53 18.29
N GLU A 97 8.06 9.71 17.69
CA GLU A 97 9.51 9.86 17.78
C GLU A 97 9.99 11.18 17.17
N ARG A 98 9.50 11.55 15.97
CA ARG A 98 9.81 12.83 15.33
C ARG A 98 9.40 14.02 16.19
N MET A 99 8.23 13.95 16.82
CA MET A 99 7.76 15.00 17.73
C MET A 99 8.65 15.09 18.97
N SER A 100 9.06 13.97 19.57
CA SER A 100 9.96 13.97 20.74
C SER A 100 11.29 14.65 20.44
N ILE A 101 11.92 14.31 19.31
CA ILE A 101 13.21 14.92 18.90
C ILE A 101 13.05 16.44 18.70
N ASN A 102 11.95 16.88 18.11
CA ASN A 102 11.68 18.30 17.92
C ASN A 102 11.46 19.03 19.24
N PHE A 103 10.84 18.39 20.25
CA PHE A 103 10.69 18.97 21.58
C PHE A 103 12.03 19.12 22.31
N ASP A 104 12.90 18.10 22.27
CA ASP A 104 14.21 18.15 22.92
C ASP A 104 15.11 19.25 22.32
N ASN A 105 14.99 19.52 21.02
CA ASN A 105 15.76 20.57 20.32
C ASN A 105 15.24 22.00 20.58
N LEU A 106 14.08 22.16 21.23
CA LEU A 106 13.47 23.46 21.58
C LEU A 106 13.71 23.87 23.03
N THR A 107 14.34 23.01 23.85
CA THR A 107 14.74 23.25 25.25
C THR A 107 16.24 23.45 25.41
#